data_AF-A0A2W4C1K2-F1
#
_entry.id   AF-A0A2W4C1K2-F1
#
_cell.length_a   1.000
_cell.length_b   1.000
_cell.length_c   1.000
_cell.angle_alpha   90.00
_cell.angle_beta   90.00
_cell.angle_gamma   90.00
#
_symmetry.space_group_name_H-M   'P 1'
#
loop_
_entity.id
_entity.type
_entity.pdbx_description
1 polymer ?
#
loop_
_entity_poly.entity_id
_entity_poly.type
_entity_poly.pdbx_seq_one_letter_code
_entity_poly.pdbx_strand_id
1 'polypeptide(L)'
;MNSNLAHNLLTAAMVLVAATTAGLSALGCVTLATGALDCSASVLPPTYSGAIIAGLGIIKIVINITRDGVSGLTKPQPPVQK
;
A
#
# COMPACT_ATOMS: atom_id res chain seq x y z
N MET A 1 -19.16 1.51 -12.08
CA MET A 1 -17.81 2.02 -11.74
C MET A 1 -16.79 1.18 -12.50
N ASN A 2 -15.85 1.78 -13.23
CA ASN A 2 -14.85 1.02 -13.98
C ASN A 2 -13.90 0.33 -12.99
N SER A 3 -14.04 -0.98 -12.81
CA SER A 3 -13.27 -1.67 -11.79
C SER A 3 -11.77 -1.69 -12.08
N ASN A 4 -11.36 -1.66 -13.35
CA ASN A 4 -9.94 -1.53 -13.72
C ASN A 4 -9.35 -0.20 -13.23
N LEU A 5 -10.14 0.88 -13.25
CA LEU A 5 -9.74 2.18 -12.68
C LEU A 5 -9.57 2.09 -11.16
N ALA A 6 -10.50 1.43 -10.45
CA ALA A 6 -10.42 1.25 -9.00
C ALA A 6 -9.19 0.43 -8.59
N HIS A 7 -8.85 -0.64 -9.33
CA HIS A 7 -7.64 -1.42 -9.04
C HIS A 7 -6.36 -0.62 -9.26
N ASN A 8 -6.24 0.10 -10.38
CA ASN A 8 -5.05 0.88 -10.68
C ASN A 8 -4.87 2.02 -9.68
N LEU A 9 -5.96 2.67 -9.27
CA LEU A 9 -5.93 3.71 -8.24
C LEU A 9 -5.47 3.15 -6.89
N LEU A 10 -6.00 2.00 -6.47
CA LEU A 10 -5.59 1.34 -5.22
C LEU A 10 -4.13 0.89 -5.26
N THR A 11 -3.66 0.36 -6.39
CA THR A 11 -2.24 -0.01 -6.55
C THR A 11 -1.35 1.23 -6.50
N ALA A 12 -1.71 2.30 -7.21
CA ALA A 12 -0.97 3.56 -7.18
C ALA A 12 -0.93 4.17 -5.77
N ALA A 13 -2.05 4.12 -5.03
CA ALA A 13 -2.12 4.58 -3.64
C ALA A 13 -1.21 3.74 -2.73
N MET A 14 -1.23 2.40 -2.83
CA MET A 14 -0.33 1.55 -2.05
C MET A 14 1.14 1.81 -2.38
N VAL A 15 1.50 1.97 -3.66
CA VAL A 15 2.87 2.28 -4.08
C VAL A 15 3.30 3.64 -3.54
N LEU A 16 2.44 4.65 -3.60
CA LEU A 16 2.73 5.98 -3.06
C LEU A 16 2.96 5.93 -1.55
N VAL A 17 2.10 5.24 -0.80
CA VAL A 17 2.27 5.13 0.66
C VAL A 17 3.50 4.28 1.02
N ALA A 18 3.81 3.23 0.25
CA ALA A 18 5.02 2.43 0.45
C ALA A 18 6.30 3.23 0.15
N ALA A 19 6.33 3.97 -0.97
CA ALA A 19 7.48 4.79 -1.35
C ALA A 19 7.70 5.95 -0.38
N THR A 20 6.62 6.59 0.09
CA THR A 20 6.71 7.63 1.13
C THR A 20 7.13 7.05 2.46
N THR A 21 6.65 5.88 2.87
CA THR A 21 7.13 5.18 4.07
C THR A 21 8.62 4.89 3.98
N ALA A 22 9.10 4.34 2.85
CA ALA A 22 10.51 4.06 2.64
C ALA A 22 11.35 5.36 2.66
N GLY A 23 10.91 6.39 1.96
CA GLY A 23 11.61 7.69 1.91
C GLY A 23 11.60 8.44 3.25
N LEU A 24 10.51 8.40 4.00
CA LEU A 24 10.36 9.04 5.31
C LEU A 24 10.98 8.21 6.43
N SER A 25 11.12 6.90 6.24
CA SER A 25 11.98 6.07 7.09
C SER A 25 13.47 6.34 6.86
N ALA A 26 13.84 6.98 5.75
CA ALA A 26 15.19 7.49 5.52
C ALA A 26 15.35 8.96 5.98
N LEU A 27 14.28 9.76 5.95
CA LEU A 27 14.27 11.15 6.39
C LEU A 27 13.75 11.27 7.83
N GLY A 28 14.68 11.36 8.78
CA GLY A 28 14.37 11.57 10.20
C GLY A 28 14.35 10.30 11.06
N CYS A 29 14.59 9.12 10.47
CA CYS A 29 15.02 7.98 11.25
C CYS A 29 16.54 7.85 11.29
N VAL A 30 17.05 7.40 12.42
CA VAL A 30 18.47 7.11 12.63
C VAL A 30 18.65 5.68 13.10
N THR A 31 19.76 5.06 12.69
CA THR A 31 20.14 3.75 13.20
C THR A 31 20.89 3.93 14.52
N LEU A 32 20.41 3.32 15.60
CA LEU A 32 21.09 3.29 16.88
C LEU A 32 22.32 2.39 16.84
N ALA A 33 23.21 2.55 17.81
CA ALA A 33 24.36 1.65 18.01
C ALA A 33 23.94 0.18 18.21
N THR A 34 22.69 -0.08 18.63
CA THR A 34 22.10 -1.42 18.75
C THR A 34 21.63 -2.01 17.41
N GLY A 35 21.69 -1.24 16.32
CA GLY A 35 21.12 -1.60 15.01
C GLY A 35 19.62 -1.34 14.90
N ALA A 36 18.95 -0.89 15.96
CA ALA A 36 17.55 -0.51 15.92
C ALA A 36 17.34 0.78 15.13
N LEU A 37 16.20 0.89 14.45
CA LEU A 37 15.81 2.11 13.73
C LEU A 37 14.92 2.97 14.63
N ASP A 38 15.39 4.17 14.99
CA ASP A 38 14.60 5.16 15.74
C ASP A 38 14.04 6.19 14.78
N CYS A 39 12.71 6.20 14.69
CA CYS A 39 11.92 7.07 13.83
C CYS A 39 11.09 8.09 14.62
N SER A 40 11.42 8.36 15.88
CA SER A 40 10.64 9.23 16.77
C SER A 40 10.57 10.68 16.27
N ALA A 41 11.54 11.09 15.45
CA ALA A 41 11.58 12.41 14.80
C ALA A 41 11.03 12.41 13.37
N SER A 42 10.51 11.28 12.87
CA SER A 42 9.94 11.21 11.52
C SER A 42 8.63 11.99 11.43
N VAL A 43 8.47 12.75 10.34
CA VAL A 43 7.26 13.53 10.04
C VAL A 43 6.04 12.63 9.81
N LEU A 44 6.27 11.36 9.44
CA LEU A 44 5.22 10.34 9.32
C LEU A 44 5.67 9.06 10.03
N PRO A 45 5.13 8.76 11.23
CA PRO A 45 5.56 7.58 11.97
C PRO A 45 5.31 6.30 11.15
N PRO A 46 6.30 5.39 11.04
CA PRO A 46 6.20 4.17 10.22
C PRO A 46 5.02 3.27 10.58
N THR A 47 4.58 3.31 11.84
CA THR A 47 3.41 2.57 12.33
C THR A 47 2.11 3.00 11.63
N TYR A 48 1.89 4.31 11.48
CA TYR A 48 0.69 4.82 10.81
C TYR A 48 0.72 4.55 9.32
N SER A 49 1.88 4.77 8.67
CA SER A 49 1.99 4.54 7.24
C SER A 49 1.87 3.06 6.88
N GLY A 50 2.47 2.16 7.68
CA GLY A 50 2.29 0.72 7.56
C GLY A 50 0.83 0.28 7.74
N ALA A 51 0.13 0.85 8.73
CA ALA A 51 -1.30 0.57 8.94
C ALA A 51 -2.16 1.03 7.75
N ILE A 52 -1.86 2.18 7.15
CA ILE A 52 -2.55 2.68 5.95
C ILE A 52 -2.32 1.74 4.77
N ILE A 53 -1.08 1.30 4.51
CA ILE A 53 -0.77 0.35 3.43
C ILE A 53 -1.55 -0.95 3.63
N ALA A 54 -1.49 -1.50 4.85
CA ALA A 54 -2.19 -2.74 5.17
C ALA A 54 -3.72 -2.60 4.98
N GLY A 55 -4.30 -1.50 5.45
CA GLY A 55 -5.72 -1.19 5.25
C GLY A 55 -6.10 -1.08 3.78
N LEU A 56 -5.32 -0.35 2.98
CA LEU A 56 -5.54 -0.23 1.53
C LEU A 56 -5.43 -1.59 0.82
N GLY A 57 -4.49 -2.44 1.25
CA GLY A 57 -4.33 -3.81 0.76
C GLY A 57 -5.55 -4.68 1.06
N ILE A 58 -6.07 -4.64 2.29
CA ILE A 58 -7.29 -5.36 2.68
C ILE A 58 -8.49 -4.88 1.86
N ILE A 59 -8.68 -3.57 1.72
CA ILE A 59 -9.76 -2.99 0.91
C ILE A 59 -9.70 -3.52 -0.52
N LYS A 60 -8.51 -3.58 -1.11
CA LYS A 60 -8.32 -4.11 -2.47
C LYS A 60 -8.70 -5.60 -2.55
N ILE A 61 -8.29 -6.41 -1.58
CA ILE A 61 -8.67 -7.83 -1.50
C ILE A 61 -10.20 -7.98 -1.46
N VAL A 62 -10.87 -7.20 -0.60
CA VAL A 62 -12.35 -7.20 -0.48
C VAL A 62 -13.01 -6.81 -1.80
N ILE A 63 -12.50 -5.79 -2.48
CA ILE A 63 -13.03 -5.37 -3.79
C ILE A 63 -12.85 -6.48 -4.84
N ASN A 64 -11.68 -7.13 -4.89
CA ASN A 64 -11.44 -8.25 -5.82
C ASN A 64 -12.42 -9.40 -5.56
N ILE A 65 -12.63 -9.77 -4.29
CA ILE A 65 -13.53 -10.86 -3.91
C ILE A 65 -14.99 -10.52 -4.22
N THR A 66 -15.43 -9.30 -3.91
CA THR A 66 -16.82 -8.88 -4.14
C THR A 66 -17.16 -8.78 -5.62
N ARG A 67 -16.21 -8.40 -6.48
CA ARG A 67 -16.44 -8.30 -7.92
C ARG A 67 -16.36 -9.65 -8.65
N ASP A 68 -15.34 -10.45 -8.36
CA ASP A 68 -14.99 -11.62 -9.18
C ASP A 68 -15.04 -12.95 -8.41
N GLY A 69 -15.55 -12.92 -7.18
CA GLY A 69 -15.46 -14.04 -6.24
C GLY A 69 -14.03 -14.29 -5.77
N VAL A 70 -13.81 -15.39 -5.04
CA VAL A 70 -12.47 -15.78 -4.54
C VAL A 70 -11.47 -15.99 -5.69
N SER A 71 -11.94 -16.42 -6.87
CA SER A 71 -11.13 -16.51 -8.10
C SER A 71 -10.60 -15.16 -8.60
N GLY A 72 -11.17 -14.04 -8.16
CA GLY A 72 -10.70 -12.69 -8.47
C GLY A 72 -9.29 -12.36 -8.02
N LEU A 73 -8.77 -13.11 -7.05
CA LEU A 73 -7.42 -12.95 -6.51
C LEU A 73 -6.34 -13.49 -7.46
N THR A 74 -6.69 -14.44 -8.32
CA THR A 74 -5.74 -15.16 -9.19
C THR A 74 -6.04 -15.02 -10.68
N LYS A 75 -7.24 -14.54 -11.04
CA LYS A 75 -7.62 -14.33 -12.44
C LYS A 75 -6.83 -13.15 -13.05
N PRO A 76 -6.29 -13.31 -14.28
CA PRO A 76 -5.75 -12.21 -15.06
C PRO A 76 -6.80 -11.10 -15.21
N GLN A 77 -6.44 -9.87 -14.86
CA GLN A 77 -7.34 -8.73 -15.04
C GLN A 77 -7.58 -8.49 -16.53
N PRO A 78 -8.83 -8.34 -17.00
CA PRO A 78 -9.10 -8.12 -18.41
C PRO A 78 -8.44 -6.79 -18.85
N PRO A 79 -7.75 -6.80 -20.02
CA PRO A 79 -7.07 -5.60 -20.52
C PRO A 79 -8.09 -4.45 -20.67
N VAL A 80 -7.64 -3.23 -20.38
CA VAL A 80 -8.48 -2.04 -20.57
C VAL A 80 -8.79 -1.92 -22.06
N GLN A 81 -10.05 -2.13 -22.43
CA GLN A 81 -10.52 -1.86 -23.79
C GLN A 81 -10.49 -0.34 -24.00
N LYS A 82 -9.87 0.09 -25.10
CA LYS A 82 -9.74 1.50 -25.46
C LYS A 82 -11.07 2.08 -25.94
#